data_AF-A0A839NTE8-F1
#
_entry.id   AF-A0A839NTE8-F1
#
_cell.length_a   1.000
_cell.length_b   1.000
_cell.length_c   1.000
_cell.angle_alpha   90.00
_cell.angle_beta   90.00
_cell.angle_gamma   90.00
#
_symmetry.space_group_name_H-M   'P 1'
#
loop_
_entity.id
_entity.type
_entity.pdbx_description
1 polymer ?
#
loop_
_entity_poly.entity_id
_entity_poly.type
_entity_poly.pdbx_seq_one_letter_code
_entity_poly.pdbx_strand_id
1 'polypeptide(L)'
;MLKSIITLGIAILCQSMSYAQTISNPEIEFTNTGLYKIEKIQKLPRATVVDLRITFLPNWWTKFDKDIYLEDYDTNKKYFVDSLRGAVLGKELFTPASGDTLIQLFFPPLPQAANKVNYGEAKSALFCGISLSKSNDQEKNTAIPESVQKWMDSQISKSKNQQTSELNNASFFQKDSASIVGYIKGYDIR
;
A
#
# COMPACT_ATOMS: atom_id res chain seq x y z
N MET A 1 54.63 8.75 -1.18
CA MET A 1 53.77 8.15 -0.13
C MET A 1 52.67 9.08 0.36
N LEU A 2 52.95 10.37 0.67
CA LEU A 2 51.93 11.30 1.17
C LEU A 2 50.75 11.54 0.19
N LYS A 3 51.01 11.58 -1.13
CA LYS A 3 49.96 11.72 -2.15
C LYS A 3 49.02 10.50 -2.21
N SER A 4 49.54 9.27 -2.08
CA SER A 4 48.71 8.04 -2.08
C SER A 4 47.84 7.89 -0.83
N ILE A 5 48.28 8.38 0.33
CA ILE A 5 47.50 8.34 1.58
C ILE A 5 46.32 9.33 1.49
N ILE A 6 46.53 10.50 0.89
CA ILE A 6 45.47 11.49 0.67
C ILE A 6 44.43 10.97 -0.34
N THR A 7 44.86 10.30 -1.42
CA THR A 7 43.93 9.70 -2.40
C THR A 7 43.12 8.54 -1.80
N LEU A 8 43.72 7.71 -0.94
CA LEU A 8 43.01 6.62 -0.26
C LEU A 8 42.00 7.14 0.79
N GLY A 9 42.32 8.24 1.48
CA GLY A 9 41.39 8.90 2.42
C GLY A 9 40.16 9.52 1.75
N ILE A 10 40.33 10.10 0.56
CA ILE A 10 39.21 10.70 -0.21
C ILE A 10 38.29 9.61 -0.81
N ALA A 11 38.85 8.46 -1.23
CA ALA A 11 38.06 7.34 -1.74
C ALA A 11 37.22 6.62 -0.65
N ILE A 12 37.63 6.69 0.62
CA ILE A 12 36.86 6.16 1.75
C ILE A 12 35.74 7.13 2.17
N LEU A 13 35.94 8.45 2.04
CA LEU A 13 34.89 9.45 2.30
C LEU A 13 33.76 9.46 1.25
N CYS A 14 34.02 9.04 0.01
CA CYS A 14 33.00 9.00 -1.04
C CYS A 14 32.00 7.83 -0.92
N GLN A 15 32.25 6.85 -0.05
CA GLN A 15 31.35 5.68 0.10
C GLN A 15 30.15 5.94 1.03
N SER A 16 30.11 7.05 1.76
CA SER A 16 28.92 7.44 2.52
C SER A 16 27.92 8.22 1.66
N MET A 17 27.63 7.72 0.46
CA MET A 17 26.55 8.25 -0.36
C MET A 17 25.24 7.85 0.31
N SER A 18 24.74 8.74 1.17
CA SER A 18 23.51 8.52 1.94
C SER A 18 22.35 8.31 0.97
N TYR A 19 21.84 7.08 0.90
CA TYR A 19 20.65 6.77 0.12
C TYR A 19 19.43 7.31 0.86
N ALA A 20 18.92 8.43 0.36
CA ALA A 20 17.63 8.97 0.76
C ALA A 20 16.68 8.85 -0.43
N GLN A 21 15.57 8.13 -0.25
CA GLN A 21 14.53 7.99 -1.26
C GLN A 21 13.19 8.40 -0.67
N THR A 22 12.48 9.25 -1.39
CA THR A 22 11.09 9.62 -1.07
C THR A 22 10.16 9.02 -2.12
N ILE A 23 9.13 8.33 -1.66
CA ILE A 23 8.03 7.78 -2.44
C ILE A 23 6.76 8.50 -1.99
N SER A 24 6.18 9.30 -2.86
CA SER A 24 4.91 10.00 -2.60
C SER A 24 3.77 9.19 -3.18
N ASN A 25 2.66 9.04 -2.43
CA ASN A 25 1.50 8.23 -2.80
C ASN A 25 1.91 6.87 -3.38
N PRO A 26 2.56 5.99 -2.59
CA PRO A 26 3.03 4.71 -3.09
C PRO A 26 1.87 3.87 -3.63
N GLU A 27 2.14 3.09 -4.68
CA GLU A 27 1.20 2.07 -5.15
C GLU A 27 1.03 0.99 -4.08
N ILE A 28 -0.20 0.55 -3.88
CA ILE A 28 -0.58 -0.47 -2.89
C ILE A 28 -1.39 -1.53 -3.62
N GLU A 29 -1.01 -2.81 -3.46
CA GLU A 29 -1.71 -3.92 -4.10
C GLU A 29 -3.06 -4.20 -3.44
N PHE A 30 -3.10 -4.14 -2.11
CA PHE A 30 -4.31 -4.42 -1.35
C PHE A 30 -4.35 -3.65 -0.01
N THR A 31 -5.54 -3.22 0.39
CA THR A 31 -5.82 -2.67 1.72
C THR A 31 -7.12 -3.24 2.26
N ASN A 32 -7.16 -3.54 3.56
CA ASN A 32 -8.40 -3.94 4.25
C ASN A 32 -8.96 -2.83 5.15
N THR A 33 -8.35 -1.65 5.15
CA THR A 33 -8.78 -0.49 5.93
C THR A 33 -9.05 0.72 5.02
N GLY A 34 -10.13 1.45 5.34
CA GLY A 34 -10.45 2.74 4.73
C GLY A 34 -10.13 3.94 5.63
N LEU A 35 -9.63 3.70 6.85
CA LEU A 35 -9.35 4.75 7.84
C LEU A 35 -8.04 5.48 7.56
N TYR A 36 -7.10 4.77 6.95
CA TYR A 36 -5.73 5.19 6.80
C TYR A 36 -5.37 5.36 5.33
N LYS A 37 -4.48 6.30 5.05
CA LYS A 37 -3.84 6.46 3.75
C LYS A 37 -2.36 6.76 3.96
N ILE A 38 -1.49 5.98 3.31
CA ILE A 38 -0.07 6.26 3.27
C ILE A 38 0.17 7.35 2.22
N GLU A 39 0.50 8.56 2.67
CA GLU A 39 0.75 9.70 1.79
C GLU A 39 2.19 9.70 1.26
N LYS A 40 3.12 9.22 2.08
CA LYS A 40 4.56 9.28 1.76
C LYS A 40 5.35 8.26 2.55
N ILE A 41 6.36 7.68 1.91
CA ILE A 41 7.40 6.87 2.56
C ILE A 41 8.76 7.50 2.25
N GLN A 42 9.58 7.69 3.27
CA GLN A 42 10.96 8.14 3.16
C GLN A 42 11.89 7.05 3.67
N LYS A 43 12.69 6.45 2.78
CA LYS A 43 13.81 5.59 3.16
C LYS A 43 15.01 6.49 3.42
N LEU A 44 15.43 6.61 4.67
CA LEU A 44 16.60 7.38 5.10
C LEU A 44 17.70 6.41 5.58
N PRO A 45 18.97 6.83 5.64
CA PRO A 45 20.07 5.95 6.07
C PRO A 45 19.91 5.38 7.49
N ARG A 46 19.14 6.04 8.35
CA ARG A 46 18.98 5.68 9.77
C ARG A 46 17.54 5.42 10.20
N ALA A 47 16.58 5.57 9.29
CA ALA A 47 15.16 5.38 9.61
C ALA A 47 14.34 5.22 8.33
N THR A 48 13.16 4.62 8.47
CA THR A 48 12.11 4.71 7.47
C THR A 48 10.96 5.51 8.06
N VAL A 49 10.54 6.57 7.38
CA VAL A 49 9.46 7.45 7.85
C VAL A 49 8.24 7.25 6.98
N VAL A 50 7.10 7.00 7.60
CA VAL A 50 5.80 6.83 6.92
C VAL A 50 4.86 7.95 7.37
N ASP A 51 4.41 8.77 6.42
CA ASP A 51 3.36 9.77 6.66
C ASP A 51 2.00 9.08 6.49
N LEU A 52 1.30 8.89 7.60
CA LEU A 52 0.00 8.22 7.66
C LEU A 52 -1.10 9.27 7.88
N ARG A 53 -1.92 9.49 6.85
CA ARG A 53 -3.16 10.27 6.98
C ARG A 53 -4.23 9.38 7.59
N ILE A 54 -4.95 9.93 8.55
CA ILE A 54 -6.09 9.30 9.20
C ILE A 54 -7.30 10.17 8.90
N THR A 55 -8.30 9.58 8.25
CA THR A 55 -9.56 10.25 7.93
C THR A 55 -10.70 9.48 8.58
N PHE A 56 -11.35 10.09 9.56
CA PHE A 56 -12.43 9.44 10.29
C PHE A 56 -13.41 10.43 10.92
N LEU A 57 -14.46 9.91 11.57
CA LEU A 57 -15.47 10.75 12.20
C LEU A 57 -14.85 11.60 13.33
N PRO A 58 -15.26 12.87 13.48
CA PRO A 58 -14.82 13.72 14.57
C PRO A 58 -14.99 13.07 15.95
N ASN A 59 -14.03 13.32 16.86
CA ASN A 59 -14.01 12.84 18.24
C ASN A 59 -13.93 11.31 18.42
N TRP A 60 -13.75 10.53 17.35
CA TRP A 60 -13.39 9.12 17.48
C TRP A 60 -11.91 8.96 17.78
N TRP A 61 -11.56 7.95 18.56
CA TRP A 61 -10.18 7.66 18.92
C TRP A 61 -9.61 6.51 18.08
N THR A 62 -8.30 6.60 17.81
CA THR A 62 -7.46 5.46 17.42
C THR A 62 -6.29 5.36 18.38
N LYS A 63 -5.69 4.18 18.53
CA LYS A 63 -4.54 3.96 19.40
C LYS A 63 -3.48 3.15 18.66
N PHE A 64 -2.26 3.67 18.67
CA PHE A 64 -1.11 3.04 18.03
C PHE A 64 -0.24 2.39 19.11
N ASP A 65 -0.08 1.08 19.07
CA ASP A 65 0.77 0.33 20.01
C ASP A 65 2.15 0.00 19.37
N LYS A 66 3.04 -0.63 20.14
CA LYS A 66 4.42 -0.94 19.70
C LYS A 66 4.53 -2.08 18.68
N ASP A 67 3.44 -2.77 18.42
CA ASP A 67 3.35 -3.91 17.52
C ASP A 67 3.01 -3.51 16.07
N ILE A 68 3.04 -2.21 15.75
CA ILE A 68 2.99 -1.72 14.37
C ILE A 68 4.30 -2.05 13.68
N TYR A 69 4.23 -2.54 12.44
CA TYR A 69 5.41 -2.96 11.68
C TYR A 69 5.34 -2.60 10.20
N LEU A 70 6.52 -2.45 9.61
CA LEU A 70 6.76 -2.70 8.20
C LEU A 70 7.32 -4.12 8.05
N GLU A 71 6.82 -4.88 7.09
CA GLU A 71 7.31 -6.23 6.79
C GLU A 71 7.89 -6.24 5.38
N ASP A 72 9.15 -6.65 5.25
CA ASP A 72 9.79 -6.86 3.95
C ASP A 72 9.08 -8.01 3.20
N TYR A 73 8.60 -7.71 2.00
CA TYR A 73 7.70 -8.60 1.26
C TYR A 73 8.39 -9.91 0.84
N ASP A 74 9.70 -9.85 0.54
CA ASP A 74 10.44 -11.02 0.05
C ASP A 74 10.97 -11.88 1.19
N THR A 75 11.35 -11.27 2.31
CA THR A 75 12.00 -11.96 3.44
C THR A 75 11.09 -12.22 4.63
N ASN A 76 9.88 -11.65 4.67
CA ASN A 76 8.95 -11.66 5.81
C ASN A 76 9.56 -11.08 7.11
N LYS A 77 10.64 -10.30 6.99
CA LYS A 77 11.28 -9.68 8.15
C LYS A 77 10.47 -8.45 8.57
N LYS A 78 10.07 -8.42 9.85
CA LYS A 78 9.34 -7.29 10.46
C LYS A 78 10.29 -6.27 11.08
N TYR A 79 9.96 -5.00 10.85
CA TYR A 79 10.61 -3.80 11.39
C TYR A 79 9.54 -3.06 12.19
N PHE A 80 9.60 -3.15 13.51
CA PHE A 80 8.62 -2.52 14.39
C PHE A 80 8.83 -1.02 14.52
N VAL A 81 7.77 -0.28 14.81
CA VAL A 81 7.81 1.17 14.99
C VAL A 81 8.68 1.55 16.19
N ASP A 82 9.59 2.50 16.00
CA ASP A 82 10.44 3.05 17.06
C ASP A 82 9.72 4.19 17.80
N SER A 83 9.05 5.07 17.04
CA SER A 83 8.37 6.25 17.59
C SER A 83 7.35 6.86 16.62
N LEU A 84 6.57 7.81 17.14
CA LEU A 84 5.55 8.54 16.42
C LEU A 84 5.78 10.05 16.55
N ARG A 85 5.35 10.82 15.54
CA ARG A 85 5.16 12.27 15.64
C ARG A 85 3.70 12.61 15.30
N GLY A 86 3.08 13.45 16.13
CA GLY A 86 1.65 13.76 16.04
C GLY A 86 0.74 12.80 16.82
N ALA A 87 1.31 11.75 17.41
CA ALA A 87 0.63 10.81 18.31
C ALA A 87 1.63 10.27 19.35
N VAL A 88 1.14 9.53 20.35
CA VAL A 88 1.97 8.89 21.38
C VAL A 88 1.60 7.41 21.45
N LEU A 89 2.60 6.53 21.42
CA LEU A 89 2.38 5.09 21.52
C LEU A 89 1.63 4.72 22.80
N GLY A 90 0.63 3.87 22.68
CA GLY A 90 -0.22 3.42 23.79
C GLY A 90 -1.21 4.46 24.31
N LYS A 91 -1.34 5.62 23.65
CA LYS A 91 -2.35 6.64 24.00
C LYS A 91 -3.34 6.83 22.86
N GLU A 92 -4.56 7.19 23.24
CA GLU A 92 -5.62 7.55 22.30
C GLU A 92 -5.27 8.86 21.57
N LEU A 93 -5.39 8.81 20.25
CA LEU A 93 -5.40 9.96 19.36
C LEU A 93 -6.84 10.21 18.93
N PHE A 94 -7.43 11.30 19.39
CA PHE A 94 -8.78 11.72 18.99
C PHE A 94 -8.74 12.43 17.64
N THR A 95 -9.65 12.04 16.76
CA THR A 95 -9.81 12.65 15.43
C THR A 95 -10.34 14.07 15.58
N PRO A 96 -9.70 15.08 14.97
CA PRO A 96 -10.11 16.47 15.11
C PRO A 96 -11.47 16.73 14.45
N ALA A 97 -12.03 17.93 14.68
CA ALA A 97 -13.31 18.36 14.10
C ALA A 97 -13.32 18.35 12.56
N SER A 98 -12.15 18.49 11.91
CA SER A 98 -12.01 18.36 10.45
C SER A 98 -12.24 16.94 9.95
N GLY A 99 -12.15 15.93 10.82
CA GLY A 99 -12.14 14.52 10.45
C GLY A 99 -10.79 14.02 9.90
N ASP A 100 -9.79 14.91 9.77
CA ASP A 100 -8.52 14.61 9.11
C ASP A 100 -7.32 14.95 9.99
N THR A 101 -6.39 14.02 10.14
CA THR A 101 -5.09 14.25 10.79
C THR A 101 -3.96 13.52 10.06
N LEU A 102 -2.73 14.01 10.21
CA LEU A 102 -1.52 13.43 9.64
C LEU A 102 -0.52 13.16 10.74
N ILE A 103 -0.08 11.91 10.86
CA ILE A 103 0.99 11.51 11.79
C ILE A 103 2.18 10.95 11.02
N GLN A 104 3.34 10.90 11.67
CA GLN A 104 4.52 10.25 11.11
C GLN A 104 4.92 9.07 11.99
N LEU A 105 5.14 7.93 11.34
CA LEU A 105 5.65 6.71 11.97
C LEU A 105 7.14 6.59 11.64
N PHE A 106 7.96 6.33 12.64
CA PHE A 106 9.40 6.14 12.48
C PHE A 106 9.73 4.67 12.72
N PHE A 107 10.32 4.03 11.74
CA PHE A 107 10.79 2.65 11.79
C PHE A 107 12.31 2.60 11.61
N PRO A 108 12.93 1.46 11.94
CA PRO A 108 14.31 1.18 11.56
C PRO A 108 14.52 1.33 10.04
N PRO A 109 15.77 1.57 9.59
CA PRO A 109 16.06 1.69 8.16
C PRO A 109 15.78 0.35 7.46
N LEU A 110 14.98 0.41 6.38
CA LEU A 110 14.80 -0.72 5.49
C LEU A 110 16.06 -0.98 4.67
N PRO A 111 16.32 -2.24 4.26
CA PRO A 111 17.39 -2.55 3.32
C PRO A 111 17.25 -1.73 2.03
N GLN A 112 18.37 -1.29 1.46
CA GLN A 112 18.35 -0.54 0.20
C GLN A 112 17.65 -1.33 -0.91
N ALA A 113 17.89 -2.65 -0.96
CA ALA A 113 17.30 -3.58 -1.92
C ALA A 113 15.80 -3.86 -1.72
N ALA A 114 15.20 -3.44 -0.60
CA ALA A 114 13.78 -3.64 -0.36
C ALA A 114 12.97 -2.78 -1.34
N ASN A 115 12.21 -3.45 -2.21
CA ASN A 115 11.39 -2.82 -3.25
C ASN A 115 9.89 -2.82 -2.91
N LYS A 116 9.47 -3.64 -1.94
CA LYS A 116 8.06 -3.79 -1.55
C LYS A 116 7.97 -4.15 -0.07
N VAL A 117 6.97 -3.61 0.62
CA VAL A 117 6.69 -3.91 2.03
C VAL A 117 5.20 -4.04 2.31
N ASN A 118 4.84 -4.75 3.37
CA ASN A 118 3.53 -4.66 3.99
C ASN A 118 3.59 -3.69 5.18
N TYR A 119 2.48 -3.05 5.50
CA TYR A 119 2.29 -2.33 6.75
C TYR A 119 1.16 -2.99 7.53
N GLY A 120 1.38 -3.22 8.83
CA GLY A 120 0.39 -3.85 9.68
C GLY A 120 0.53 -3.50 11.15
N GLU A 121 -0.43 -3.98 11.93
CA GLU A 121 -0.47 -3.88 13.38
C GLU A 121 -0.87 -5.24 13.97
N ALA A 122 -0.37 -5.54 15.16
CA ALA A 122 -0.56 -6.83 15.83
C ALA A 122 -0.26 -8.03 14.92
N LYS A 123 -1.31 -8.77 14.52
CA LYS A 123 -1.22 -9.99 13.70
C LYS A 123 -1.69 -9.80 12.26
N SER A 124 -2.15 -8.62 11.88
CA SER A 124 -2.78 -8.38 10.58
C SER A 124 -2.03 -7.34 9.77
N ALA A 125 -1.83 -7.61 8.48
CA ALA A 125 -1.41 -6.59 7.53
C ALA A 125 -2.64 -5.71 7.19
N LEU A 126 -2.45 -4.40 7.22
CA LEU A 126 -3.47 -3.43 6.83
C LEU A 126 -3.29 -2.99 5.38
N PHE A 127 -2.04 -2.77 4.97
CA PHE A 127 -1.66 -2.53 3.58
C PHE A 127 -0.69 -3.60 3.13
N CYS A 128 -1.01 -4.29 2.04
CA CYS A 128 -0.16 -5.31 1.44
C CYS A 128 0.46 -4.80 0.14
N GLY A 129 1.72 -5.13 -0.06
CA GLY A 129 2.42 -4.88 -1.31
C GLY A 129 2.64 -3.40 -1.64
N ILE A 130 2.98 -2.58 -0.63
CA ILE A 130 3.33 -1.18 -0.81
C ILE A 130 4.64 -1.10 -1.61
N SER A 131 4.60 -0.46 -2.77
CA SER A 131 5.76 -0.25 -3.64
C SER A 131 6.72 0.78 -3.07
N LEU A 132 8.02 0.44 -3.01
CA LEU A 132 9.11 1.33 -2.59
C LEU A 132 9.95 1.83 -3.77
N SER A 133 9.61 1.45 -5.00
CA SER A 133 10.17 2.04 -6.22
C SER A 133 9.36 3.25 -6.64
N LYS A 134 10.00 4.24 -7.29
CA LYS A 134 9.23 5.26 -8.04
C LYS A 134 8.42 4.53 -9.10
N SER A 135 7.11 4.77 -9.15
CA SER A 135 6.28 4.22 -10.23
C SER A 135 6.85 4.71 -11.56
N ASN A 136 7.30 3.78 -12.39
CA ASN A 136 7.29 4.01 -13.82
C ASN A 136 5.86 3.67 -14.22
N ASP A 137 5.10 4.66 -14.66
CA ASP A 137 3.79 4.52 -15.32
C ASP A 137 3.95 3.76 -16.65
N GLN A 138 4.50 2.55 -16.60
CA GLN A 138 4.38 1.59 -17.68
C GLN A 138 2.99 1.02 -17.49
N GLU A 139 2.03 1.52 -18.27
CA GLU A 139 0.72 0.92 -18.46
C GLU A 139 0.91 -0.59 -18.64
N LYS A 140 0.68 -1.35 -17.55
CA LYS A 140 0.67 -2.81 -17.60
C LYS A 140 -0.48 -3.16 -18.52
N ASN A 141 -0.17 -3.60 -19.73
CA ASN A 141 -1.08 -4.01 -20.80
C ASN A 141 -2.46 -4.44 -20.26
N THR A 142 -3.46 -3.59 -20.47
CA THR A 142 -4.79 -3.64 -19.85
C THR A 142 -5.72 -4.65 -20.50
N ALA A 143 -5.25 -5.33 -21.56
CA ALA A 143 -6.05 -6.27 -22.31
C ALA A 143 -6.41 -7.53 -21.50
N ILE A 144 -7.68 -7.91 -21.56
CA ILE A 144 -8.17 -9.20 -21.06
C ILE A 144 -7.52 -10.30 -21.92
N PRO A 145 -6.91 -11.34 -21.34
CA PRO A 145 -6.37 -12.45 -22.12
C PRO A 145 -7.47 -13.11 -22.97
N GLU A 146 -7.17 -13.47 -24.22
CA GLU A 146 -8.18 -14.06 -25.13
C GLU A 146 -8.87 -15.31 -24.55
N SER A 147 -8.14 -16.12 -23.79
CA SER A 147 -8.70 -17.30 -23.10
C SER A 147 -9.74 -16.92 -22.06
N VAL A 148 -9.52 -15.83 -21.32
CA VAL A 148 -10.44 -15.29 -20.34
C VAL A 148 -11.67 -14.73 -21.04
N GLN A 149 -11.48 -13.98 -22.14
CA GLN A 149 -12.60 -13.48 -22.95
C GLN A 149 -13.49 -14.62 -23.46
N LYS A 150 -12.90 -15.65 -24.07
CA LYS A 150 -13.63 -16.85 -24.52
C LYS A 150 -14.37 -17.55 -23.39
N TRP A 151 -13.76 -17.64 -22.21
CA TRP A 151 -14.42 -18.20 -21.03
C TRP A 151 -15.60 -17.32 -20.57
N MET A 152 -15.44 -16.00 -20.50
CA MET A 152 -16.54 -15.09 -20.12
C MET A 152 -17.72 -15.22 -21.08
N ASP A 153 -17.45 -15.23 -22.39
CA ASP A 153 -18.48 -15.42 -23.42
C ASP A 153 -19.21 -16.77 -23.24
N SER A 154 -18.48 -17.83 -22.83
CA SER A 154 -19.07 -19.14 -22.53
C SER A 154 -19.95 -19.16 -21.27
N GLN A 155 -19.70 -18.28 -20.30
CA GLN A 155 -20.55 -18.18 -19.10
C GLN A 155 -21.78 -17.30 -19.38
N ILE A 156 -21.60 -16.21 -20.13
CA ILE A 156 -22.69 -15.32 -20.54
C ILE A 156 -23.70 -16.08 -21.40
N SER A 157 -23.24 -16.96 -22.30
CA SER A 157 -24.13 -17.75 -23.16
C SER A 157 -25.04 -18.73 -22.40
N LYS A 158 -24.71 -19.10 -21.16
CA LYS A 158 -25.55 -19.94 -20.29
C LYS A 158 -26.69 -19.17 -19.64
N SER A 159 -26.65 -17.83 -19.67
CA SER A 159 -27.72 -17.00 -19.10
C SER A 159 -28.96 -17.04 -19.99
N LYS A 160 -30.14 -17.13 -19.36
CA LYS A 160 -31.44 -17.03 -20.04
C LYS A 160 -31.67 -15.62 -20.59
N ASN A 161 -31.16 -14.61 -19.91
CA ASN A 161 -31.26 -13.20 -20.26
C ASN A 161 -29.83 -12.65 -20.38
N GLN A 162 -29.38 -12.43 -21.61
CA GLN A 162 -27.99 -12.01 -21.90
C GLN A 162 -27.83 -10.50 -21.99
N GLN A 163 -28.93 -9.76 -22.09
CA GLN A 163 -28.95 -8.31 -22.28
C GLN A 163 -29.97 -7.68 -21.34
N THR A 164 -29.61 -6.54 -20.75
CA THR A 164 -30.52 -5.76 -19.92
C THR A 164 -31.68 -5.26 -20.79
N SER A 165 -32.90 -5.63 -20.44
CA SER A 165 -34.11 -5.07 -21.02
C SER A 165 -34.25 -3.58 -20.67
N GLU A 166 -35.03 -2.84 -21.45
CA GLU A 166 -35.25 -1.40 -21.28
C GLU A 166 -35.51 -1.03 -19.81
N LEU A 167 -34.67 -0.15 -19.26
CA LEU A 167 -34.70 0.28 -17.85
C LEU A 167 -36.02 0.96 -17.46
N ASN A 168 -36.80 1.42 -18.45
CA ASN A 168 -38.06 2.13 -18.27
C ASN A 168 -39.31 1.24 -18.39
N ASN A 169 -39.14 -0.08 -18.49
CA ASN A 169 -40.27 -1.00 -18.52
C ASN A 169 -40.84 -1.20 -17.11
N ALA A 170 -42.16 -1.22 -16.96
CA ALA A 170 -42.85 -1.54 -15.70
C ALA A 170 -42.45 -2.92 -15.14
N SER A 171 -41.90 -3.81 -15.98
CA SER A 171 -41.39 -5.14 -15.62
C SER A 171 -39.88 -5.14 -15.29
N PHE A 172 -39.25 -3.98 -15.13
CA PHE A 172 -37.82 -3.86 -14.86
C PHE A 172 -37.39 -4.54 -13.55
N PHE A 173 -38.14 -4.32 -12.46
CA PHE A 173 -37.91 -4.99 -11.18
C PHE A 173 -38.66 -6.32 -11.13
N GLN A 174 -38.02 -7.36 -11.64
CA GLN A 174 -38.50 -8.73 -11.58
C GLN A 174 -37.61 -9.60 -10.69
N LYS A 175 -38.22 -10.54 -9.98
CA LYS A 175 -37.49 -11.53 -9.18
C LYS A 175 -36.98 -12.63 -10.11
N ASP A 176 -35.68 -12.63 -10.37
CA ASP A 176 -35.00 -13.66 -11.14
C ASP A 176 -33.62 -13.97 -10.51
N SER A 177 -32.97 -15.04 -10.95
CA SER A 177 -31.61 -15.38 -10.56
C SER A 177 -30.61 -14.59 -11.41
N ALA A 178 -29.68 -13.90 -10.75
CA ALA A 178 -28.59 -13.20 -11.42
C ALA A 178 -27.26 -13.93 -11.20
N SER A 179 -26.33 -13.80 -12.14
CA SER A 179 -24.95 -14.28 -12.00
C SER A 179 -23.99 -13.19 -12.48
N ILE A 180 -22.95 -12.93 -11.69
CA ILE A 180 -21.89 -12.00 -12.04
C ILE A 180 -20.71 -12.82 -12.56
N VAL A 181 -20.30 -12.54 -13.79
CA VAL A 181 -19.10 -13.11 -14.41
C VAL A 181 -18.14 -11.97 -14.64
N GLY A 182 -16.88 -12.13 -14.22
CA GLY A 182 -15.89 -11.09 -14.38
C GLY A 182 -14.48 -11.62 -14.21
N TYR A 183 -13.52 -10.79 -14.60
CA TYR A 183 -12.10 -11.05 -14.47
C TYR A 183 -11.48 -9.98 -13.56
N ILE A 184 -10.87 -10.41 -12.46
CA ILE A 184 -10.12 -9.52 -11.57
C ILE A 184 -8.66 -9.62 -11.97
N LYS A 185 -8.17 -8.58 -12.65
CA LYS A 185 -6.75 -8.49 -13.03
C LYS A 185 -5.90 -8.38 -11.77
N GLY A 186 -4.92 -9.26 -11.63
CA GLY A 186 -3.99 -9.24 -10.49
C GLY A 186 -4.54 -9.90 -9.23
N TYR A 187 -5.64 -10.66 -9.32
CA TYR A 187 -6.07 -11.49 -8.20
C TYR A 187 -5.03 -12.58 -7.91
N ASP A 188 -4.55 -12.59 -6.68
CA ASP A 188 -3.60 -13.57 -6.14
C ASP A 188 -4.31 -14.37 -5.06
N ILE A 189 -4.27 -15.70 -5.14
CA ILE A 189 -4.96 -16.60 -4.21
C ILE A 189 -4.16 -16.88 -2.93
N ARG A 190 -2.94 -16.35 -2.83
CA ARG A 190 -2.01 -16.61 -1.74
C ARG A 190 -2.39 -15.93 -0.43
#